data_AF-A0A7Y5GHK5-F1
#
_entry.id   AF-A0A7Y5GHK5-F1
#
_cell.length_a   1.000
_cell.length_b   1.000
_cell.length_c   1.000
_cell.angle_alpha   90.00
_cell.angle_beta   90.00
_cell.angle_gamma   90.00
#
_symmetry.space_group_name_H-M   'P 1'
#
loop_
_entity.id
_entity.type
_entity.pdbx_description
1 polymer ?
#
loop_
_entity_poly.entity_id
_entity_poly.type
_entity_poly.pdbx_seq_one_letter_code
_entity_poly.pdbx_strand_id
1 'polypeptide(L)'
;MDVFVARQPIYERSLKVYAYELLFRQRAAANAQVFDGNAATSSVIANGMFLIGARSLLGGRPAFINFTEDLLLTDIPSILPPRELIVEVLETVSATAETINA
;
A
#
# COMPACT_ATOMS: atom_id res chain seq x y z
N MET A 1 -10.91 15.01 12.22
CA MET A 1 -9.75 14.98 11.31
C MET A 1 -10.17 14.12 10.14
N ASP A 2 -10.19 14.65 8.93
CA ASP A 2 -10.61 13.88 7.77
C ASP A 2 -9.44 13.04 7.26
N VAL A 3 -9.72 11.77 6.98
CA VAL A 3 -8.74 10.80 6.49
C VAL A 3 -9.11 10.45 5.05
N PHE A 4 -8.13 10.46 4.16
CA PHE A 4 -8.31 10.15 2.74
C PHE A 4 -7.38 9.02 2.33
N VAL A 5 -7.97 7.99 1.73
CA VAL A 5 -7.25 6.87 1.09
C VAL A 5 -7.98 6.59 -0.21
N ALA A 6 -7.24 6.53 -1.31
CA ALA A 6 -7.78 6.07 -2.58
C ALA A 6 -7.61 4.55 -2.67
N ARG A 7 -8.54 3.87 -3.34
CA ARG A 7 -8.44 2.44 -3.64
C ARG A 7 -8.66 2.22 -5.12
N GLN A 8 -7.83 1.40 -5.73
CA GLN A 8 -7.91 1.07 -7.16
C GLN A 8 -8.17 -0.43 -7.32
N PRO A 9 -9.26 -0.86 -7.96
CA PRO A 9 -9.54 -2.28 -8.15
C PRO A 9 -8.55 -2.91 -9.14
N ILE A 10 -8.02 -4.07 -8.78
CA ILE A 10 -7.24 -4.94 -9.66
C ILE A 10 -8.14 -6.10 -10.06
N TYR A 11 -8.33 -6.32 -11.36
CA TYR A 11 -9.21 -7.35 -11.88
C TYR A 11 -8.45 -8.58 -12.36
N GLU A 12 -9.02 -9.76 -12.16
CA GLU A 12 -8.57 -10.97 -12.85
C GLU A 12 -9.14 -11.01 -14.29
N ARG A 13 -8.70 -11.99 -15.09
CA ARG A 13 -9.14 -12.15 -16.50
C ARG A 13 -10.66 -12.28 -16.67
N SER A 14 -11.37 -12.73 -15.63
CA SER A 14 -12.83 -12.87 -15.62
C SER A 14 -13.59 -11.55 -15.33
N LEU A 15 -12.87 -10.43 -15.16
CA LEU A 15 -13.39 -9.12 -14.72
C LEU A 15 -14.01 -9.13 -13.32
N LYS A 16 -13.72 -10.16 -12.51
CA LYS A 16 -13.94 -10.08 -11.07
C LYS A 16 -12.81 -9.29 -10.45
N VAL A 17 -13.13 -8.48 -9.43
CA VAL A 17 -12.07 -7.90 -8.58
C VAL A 17 -11.26 -9.07 -8.03
N TYR A 18 -9.95 -8.93 -8.01
CA TYR A 18 -9.02 -9.84 -7.36
C TYR A 18 -8.56 -9.22 -6.05
N ALA A 19 -8.07 -7.98 -6.13
CA ALA A 19 -7.48 -7.21 -5.04
C ALA A 19 -7.77 -5.72 -5.21
N TYR A 20 -7.27 -4.89 -4.27
CA TYR A 20 -7.23 -3.44 -4.42
C TYR A 20 -5.83 -2.92 -4.14
N GLU A 21 -5.36 -1.98 -4.94
CA GLU A 21 -4.21 -1.15 -4.56
C GLU A 21 -4.69 0.01 -3.70
N LEU A 22 -4.02 0.24 -2.56
CA LEU A 22 -4.29 1.38 -1.70
C LEU A 22 -3.28 2.50 -1.99
N LEU A 23 -3.81 3.68 -2.25
CA LEU A 23 -3.05 4.83 -2.71
C LEU A 23 -3.21 5.99 -1.72
N PHE A 24 -2.08 6.63 -1.43
CA PHE A 24 -2.05 7.83 -0.61
C PHE A 24 -2.82 8.99 -1.27
N ARG A 25 -3.61 9.73 -0.47
CA ARG A 25 -4.30 10.94 -0.93
C ARG A 25 -4.41 11.99 0.18
N GLN A 26 -4.41 13.26 -0.22
CA GLN A 26 -4.68 14.40 0.66
C GLN A 26 -5.78 15.30 0.06
N ARG A 27 -6.52 15.99 0.94
CA ARG A 27 -7.73 16.78 0.64
C ARG A 27 -7.56 17.90 -0.41
N ALA A 28 -6.33 18.28 -0.79
CA ALA A 28 -6.07 19.53 -1.53
C ALA A 28 -5.07 19.49 -2.70
N ALA A 29 -4.63 18.32 -3.16
CA ALA A 29 -3.70 18.26 -4.30
C ALA A 29 -4.42 17.78 -5.58
N ALA A 30 -4.59 18.69 -6.54
CA ALA A 30 -5.06 18.36 -7.90
C ALA A 30 -4.05 17.48 -8.66
N ASN A 31 -2.79 17.47 -8.20
CA ASN A 31 -1.67 16.78 -8.84
C ASN A 31 -0.99 15.86 -7.81
N ALA A 32 -0.42 14.75 -8.27
CA ALA A 32 0.52 13.98 -7.46
C ALA A 32 1.72 14.87 -7.15
N GLN A 33 1.78 15.46 -5.95
CA GLN A 33 3.03 16.06 -5.48
C GLN A 33 4.07 14.95 -5.34
N VAL A 34 5.34 15.29 -5.51
CA VAL A 34 6.43 14.40 -5.10
C VAL A 34 6.33 14.29 -3.58
N PHE A 35 5.92 13.12 -3.10
CA PHE A 35 5.79 12.82 -1.68
C PHE A 35 6.95 11.94 -1.25
N ASP A 36 7.36 12.09 0.01
CA ASP A 36 8.18 11.08 0.68
C ASP A 36 7.40 9.75 0.67
N GLY A 37 7.95 8.76 -0.03
CA GLY A 37 7.35 7.44 -0.20
C GLY A 37 7.15 6.73 1.14
N ASN A 38 8.09 6.88 2.08
CA ASN A 38 8.00 6.24 3.39
C ASN A 38 6.79 6.79 4.18
N ALA A 39 6.63 8.11 4.17
CA ALA A 39 5.50 8.77 4.82
C ALA A 39 4.17 8.46 4.13
N ALA A 40 4.15 8.42 2.79
CA ALA A 40 2.96 8.08 2.02
C ALA A 40 2.48 6.65 2.31
N THR A 41 3.38 5.65 2.26
CA THR A 41 3.08 4.26 2.58
C THR A 41 2.64 4.09 4.03
N SER A 42 3.36 4.71 4.98
CA SER A 42 2.98 4.70 6.40
C SER A 42 1.59 5.27 6.62
N SER A 43 1.24 6.35 5.90
CA SER A 43 -0.10 6.93 5.96
C SER A 43 -1.16 6.00 5.38
N VAL A 44 -0.89 5.31 4.27
CA VAL A 44 -1.81 4.32 3.69
C VAL A 44 -2.07 3.18 4.67
N ILE A 45 -1.03 2.68 5.32
CA ILE A 45 -1.14 1.62 6.33
C ILE A 45 -1.98 2.11 7.52
N ALA A 46 -1.59 3.22 8.14
CA ALA A 46 -2.28 3.79 9.30
C ALA A 46 -3.76 4.09 9.00
N ASN A 47 -4.01 4.76 7.89
CA ASN A 47 -5.35 5.23 7.54
C ASN A 47 -6.22 4.11 6.96
N GLY A 48 -5.68 3.33 6.04
CA GLY A 48 -6.41 2.31 5.31
C GLY A 48 -6.60 1.03 6.13
N MET A 49 -5.50 0.47 6.62
CA MET A 49 -5.54 -0.83 7.30
C MET A 49 -6.08 -0.73 8.72
N PHE A 50 -5.71 0.32 9.47
CA PHE A 50 -6.04 0.43 10.90
C PHE A 50 -7.19 1.38 11.22
N LEU A 51 -7.21 2.61 10.70
CA LEU A 51 -8.26 3.59 11.05
C LEU A 51 -9.60 3.32 10.34
N ILE A 52 -9.60 3.22 9.00
CA ILE A 52 -10.80 2.88 8.24
C ILE A 52 -11.10 1.38 8.36
N GLY A 53 -10.04 0.57 8.34
CA GLY A 53 -10.11 -0.88 8.47
C GLY A 53 -10.09 -1.59 7.12
N ALA A 54 -9.15 -2.53 6.99
CA ALA A 54 -8.95 -3.36 5.81
C ALA A 54 -10.24 -4.01 5.31
N ARG A 55 -11.05 -4.59 6.21
CA ARG A 55 -12.32 -5.24 5.83
C ARG A 55 -13.31 -4.28 5.16
N SER A 56 -13.39 -3.03 5.63
CA SER A 56 -14.29 -2.02 5.08
C SER A 56 -13.84 -1.54 3.69
N LEU A 57 -12.53 -1.40 3.47
CA LEU A 57 -11.99 -0.92 2.20
C LEU A 57 -11.87 -2.01 1.14
N LEU A 58 -11.51 -3.22 1.55
CA LEU A 58 -11.08 -4.29 0.67
C LEU A 58 -12.15 -5.38 0.49
N GLY A 59 -13.17 -5.42 1.35
CA GLY A 59 -14.24 -6.43 1.26
C GLY A 59 -13.73 -7.86 1.38
N GLY A 60 -12.67 -8.08 2.18
CA GLY A 60 -12.05 -9.40 2.38
C GLY A 60 -11.05 -9.82 1.30
N ARG A 61 -10.65 -8.89 0.42
CA ARG A 61 -9.61 -9.09 -0.60
C ARG A 61 -8.26 -8.53 -0.11
N PRO A 62 -7.13 -8.98 -0.67
CA PRO A 62 -5.84 -8.42 -0.29
C PRO A 62 -5.69 -6.96 -0.79
N ALA A 63 -4.90 -6.19 -0.05
CA ALA A 63 -4.41 -4.87 -0.42
C ALA A 63 -3.02 -4.99 -1.05
N PHE A 64 -2.84 -4.40 -2.22
CA PHE A 64 -1.53 -4.04 -2.74
C PHE A 64 -1.13 -2.71 -2.09
N ILE A 65 0.06 -2.67 -1.51
CA ILE A 65 0.63 -1.46 -0.91
C ILE A 65 2.06 -1.30 -1.45
N ASN A 66 2.35 -0.11 -1.97
CA ASN A 66 3.67 0.26 -2.45
C ASN A 66 4.66 0.37 -1.29
N PHE A 67 5.78 -0.37 -1.36
CA PHE A 67 6.87 -0.30 -0.41
C PHE A 67 8.13 0.26 -1.07
N THR A 68 8.74 1.22 -0.37
CA THR A 68 10.08 1.73 -0.68
C THR A 68 11.15 0.76 -0.16
N GLU A 69 12.37 0.94 -0.63
CA GLU A 69 13.54 0.16 -0.18
C GLU A 69 13.70 0.22 1.34
N ASP A 70 13.65 1.41 1.94
CA ASP A 70 13.78 1.60 3.38
C ASP A 70 12.74 0.81 4.19
N LEU A 71 11.48 0.79 3.73
CA LEU A 71 10.40 0.11 4.44
C LEU A 71 10.51 -1.42 4.31
N LEU A 72 11.05 -1.92 3.19
CA LEU A 72 11.39 -3.33 3.05
C LEU A 72 12.52 -3.71 4.00
N LEU A 73 13.62 -2.95 3.98
CA LEU A 73 14.80 -3.23 4.82
C LEU A 73 14.54 -3.09 6.33
N THR A 74 13.53 -2.32 6.72
CA THR A 74 13.08 -2.20 8.11
C THR A 74 12.01 -3.21 8.51
N ASP A 75 11.68 -4.16 7.64
CA ASP A 75 10.71 -5.24 7.86
C ASP A 75 9.32 -4.74 8.27
N ILE A 76 8.91 -3.56 7.76
CA ILE A 76 7.56 -3.03 8.00
C ILE A 76 6.46 -3.97 7.47
N PRO A 77 6.60 -4.67 6.32
CA PRO A 77 5.59 -5.62 5.87
C PRO A 77 5.20 -6.69 6.91
N SER A 78 6.12 -7.13 7.79
CA SER A 78 5.87 -8.23 8.73
C SER A 78 4.88 -7.87 9.86
N ILE A 79 4.65 -6.58 10.12
CA ILE A 79 3.69 -6.12 11.13
C ILE A 79 2.24 -6.20 10.64
N LEU A 80 2.03 -6.45 9.35
CA LEU A 80 0.72 -6.46 8.71
C LEU A 80 0.17 -7.88 8.56
N PRO A 81 -1.17 -8.06 8.54
CA PRO A 81 -1.74 -9.39 8.39
C PRO A 81 -1.35 -10.03 7.04
N PRO A 82 -0.66 -11.18 7.01
CA PRO A 82 -0.09 -11.74 5.78
C PRO A 82 -1.12 -12.22 4.77
N ARG A 83 -2.39 -12.39 5.17
CA ARG A 83 -3.50 -12.73 4.27
C ARG A 83 -4.17 -11.51 3.64
N GLU A 84 -3.89 -10.32 4.15
CA GLU A 84 -4.52 -9.08 3.72
C GLU A 84 -3.56 -8.17 2.96
N LEU A 85 -2.27 -8.51 2.91
CA LEU A 85 -1.23 -7.72 2.27
C LEU A 85 -0.62 -8.45 1.07
N ILE A 86 -0.43 -7.71 -0.02
CA ILE A 86 0.51 -8.00 -1.08
C ILE A 86 1.50 -6.84 -1.14
N VAL A 87 2.79 -7.14 -0.97
CA VAL A 87 3.87 -6.16 -1.02
C VAL A 87 4.13 -5.81 -2.48
N GLU A 88 3.93 -4.54 -2.85
CA GLU A 88 4.26 -4.01 -4.16
C GLU A 88 5.61 -3.29 -4.10
N VAL A 89 6.63 -3.90 -4.69
CA VAL A 89 7.99 -3.34 -4.73
C VAL A 89 8.06 -2.30 -5.84
N LEU A 90 8.42 -1.06 -5.49
CA LEU A 90 8.54 0.03 -6.46
C LEU A 90 9.68 -0.21 -7.45
N GLU A 91 9.53 0.25 -8.68
CA GLU A 91 10.54 0.14 -9.75
C GLU A 91 11.88 0.84 -9.42
N THR A 92 11.86 1.77 -8.45
CA THR A 92 13.03 2.49 -7.96
C THR A 92 13.87 1.69 -6.96
N VAL A 93 13.36 0.55 -6.46
CA VAL A 93 14.08 -0.31 -5.51
C VAL A 93 15.12 -1.13 -6.27
N SER A 94 16.37 -1.07 -5.81
CA SER A 94 17.45 -1.83 -6.45
C SER A 94 17.45 -3.27 -5.95
N ALA A 95 17.66 -4.24 -6.83
CA ALA A 95 17.77 -5.65 -6.48
C ALA A 95 19.17 -5.98 -5.91
N THR A 96 19.47 -5.47 -4.73
CA THR A 96 20.70 -5.79 -3.98
C THR A 96 20.52 -7.07 -3.16
N ALA A 97 21.60 -7.59 -2.59
CA ALA A 97 21.50 -8.75 -1.70
C ALA A 97 20.64 -8.43 -0.47
N GLU A 98 20.72 -7.21 0.06
CA GLU A 98 19.93 -6.77 1.20
C GLU A 98 18.43 -6.75 0.89
N THR A 99 18.03 -6.16 -0.24
CA THR A 99 16.60 -6.06 -0.59
C THR A 99 15.98 -7.39 -1.01
N ILE A 100 16.77 -8.32 -1.55
CA ILE A 100 16.31 -9.68 -1.88
C ILE A 100 16.11 -10.53 -0.61
N ASN A 101 16.89 -10.26 0.45
CA ASN A 101 16.83 -11.01 1.71
C ASN A 101 15.98 -10.33 2.79
N ALA A 102 15.39 -9.17 2.49
CA ALA A 102 14.40 -8.50 3.33
C ALA A 102 13.08 -9.27 3.33
#